data_AF-A0A7X2BRU6-F1
#
_entry.id   AF-A0A7X2BRU6-F1
#
_cell.length_a   1.000
_cell.length_b   1.000
_cell.length_c   1.000
_cell.angle_alpha   90.00
_cell.angle_beta   90.00
_cell.angle_gamma   90.00
#
_symmetry.space_group_name_H-M   'P 1'
#
loop_
_entity.id
_entity.type
_entity.pdbx_description
1 polymer ?
#
loop_
_entity_poly.entity_id
_entity_poly.type
_entity_poly.pdbx_seq_one_letter_code
_entity_poly.pdbx_strand_id
1 'polypeptide(L)' 'CDSLRRSPPKDRFDLVIGNPPYGRAKLDAETRERYKRSLYGHANLYGLFTDLALRHTKPGGVIAYVTPTSFLAGVYFK' A
#
# COMPACT_ATOMS: atom_id res chain seq x y z
N CYS A 1 -8.09 -12.09 8.79
CA CYS A 1 -6.69 -12.17 8.33
C CYS A 1 -6.20 -10.75 8.01
N ASP A 2 -5.17 -10.26 8.69
CA ASP A 2 -4.63 -8.91 8.48
C ASP A 2 -3.40 -8.97 7.55
N SER A 3 -3.58 -8.60 6.29
CA SER A 3 -2.52 -8.61 5.28
C SER A 3 -1.42 -7.58 5.55
N LEU A 4 -1.68 -6.55 6.37
CA LEU A 4 -0.68 -5.50 6.70
C LEU A 4 0.43 -5.99 7.63
N ARG A 5 0.21 -7.13 8.30
CA ARG A 5 1.16 -7.77 9.22
C ARG A 5 2.01 -8.86 8.58
N ARG A 6 1.76 -9.22 7.31
CA ARG A 6 2.56 -10.24 6.62
C ARG A 6 3.93 -9.68 6.23
N SER A 7 4.97 -10.39 6.66
CA SER A 7 6.32 -10.18 6.15
C SER A 7 6.38 -10.59 4.68
N PRO A 8 7.12 -9.85 3.84
CA PRO A 8 7.28 -10.22 2.43
C PRO A 8 7.91 -11.63 2.34
N PRO A 9 7.43 -12.48 1.42
CA PRO A 9 8.06 -13.77 1.16
C PRO A 9 9.52 -13.59 0.71
N LYS A 10 10.37 -14.59 0.98
CA LYS A 10 11.78 -14.59 0.51
C LYS A 10 11.86 -14.37 -1.00
N ASP A 11 10.94 -15.01 -1.73
CA ASP A 11 10.74 -14.80 -3.14
C ASP A 11 9.66 -13.74 -3.35
N ARG A 12 10.09 -12.56 -3.78
CA ARG A 12 9.20 -11.47 -4.20
C ARG A 12 8.52 -11.81 -5.53
N PHE A 13 7.42 -11.15 -5.84
CA PHE A 13 6.64 -11.39 -7.06
C PHE A 13 7.08 -10.47 -8.21
N ASP A 14 6.99 -10.99 -9.44
CA ASP A 14 7.22 -10.24 -10.66
C ASP A 14 5.98 -9.40 -11.06
N LEU A 15 4.79 -9.81 -10.59
CA LEU A 15 3.52 -9.12 -10.79
C LEU A 15 2.66 -9.17 -9.51
N VAL A 16 2.21 -8.01 -9.03
CA VAL A 16 1.27 -7.89 -7.92
C VAL A 16 -0.01 -7.21 -8.41
N ILE A 17 -1.13 -7.92 -8.34
CA ILE A 17 -2.45 -7.41 -8.74
C ILE A 17 -3.34 -7.30 -7.51
N GLY A 18 -4.12 -6.23 -7.40
CA GLY A 18 -5.04 -6.06 -6.27
C GLY A 18 -6.08 -4.97 -6.46
N ASN A 19 -7.19 -5.14 -5.76
CA ASN A 19 -8.20 -4.10 -5.57
C ASN A 19 -8.16 -3.66 -4.09
N PRO A 20 -7.29 -2.71 -3.72
CA PRO A 20 -7.16 -2.31 -2.33
C PRO A 20 -8.48 -1.67 -1.83
N PRO A 21 -8.87 -1.93 -0.57
CA PRO A 21 -10.08 -1.34 -0.02
C PRO A 21 -9.99 0.20 0.01
N TYR A 22 -11.08 0.85 -0.34
CA TYR A 22 -11.17 2.31 -0.36
C TYR A 22 -11.67 2.84 0.98
N GLY A 23 -10.97 3.82 1.54
CA GLY A 23 -11.39 4.49 2.77
C GLY A 23 -10.24 4.87 3.67
N ARG A 24 -10.61 5.51 4.78
CA ARG A 24 -9.70 5.86 5.87
C ARG A 24 -9.75 4.74 6.90
N ALA A 25 -8.59 4.23 7.31
CA ALA A 25 -8.50 3.30 8.43
C ALA A 25 -7.90 4.00 9.65
N LYS A 26 -8.45 3.72 10.84
CA LYS A 26 -7.74 4.02 12.09
C LYS A 26 -6.68 2.95 12.26
N LEU A 27 -5.41 3.33 12.06
CA LEU A 27 -4.28 2.47 12.34
C LEU A 27 -3.91 2.56 13.82
N ASP A 28 -3.47 1.44 14.40
CA ASP A 28 -2.78 1.44 15.68
C ASP A 28 -1.41 2.14 15.55
N ALA A 29 -0.82 2.54 16.69
CA ALA A 29 0.43 3.30 16.70
C ALA A 29 1.59 2.53 16.03
N GLU A 30 1.60 1.20 16.18
CA GLU A 30 2.64 0.32 15.61
C GLU A 30 2.57 0.24 14.07
N THR A 31 1.36 0.03 13.51
CA THR A 31 1.16 0.03 12.06
C THR A 31 1.39 1.41 11.48
N ARG A 32 1.00 2.46 12.22
CA ARG A 32 1.24 3.85 11.79
C ARG A 32 2.74 4.15 11.65
N GLU A 33 3.57 3.69 12.60
CA GLU A 33 5.03 3.89 12.50
C GLU A 33 5.64 3.06 11.36
N ARG A 34 5.17 1.81 11.17
CA ARG A 34 5.62 0.92 10.08
C ARG A 34 5.37 1.49 8.68
N TYR A 35 4.27 2.22 8.50
CA TYR A 35 3.86 2.81 7.23
C TYR A 35 4.00 4.35 7.20
N LYS A 36 4.71 4.95 8.15
CA LYS A 36 4.86 6.41 8.28
C LYS A 36 5.31 7.11 7.00
N ARG A 37 6.14 6.43 6.19
CA ARG A 37 6.61 6.93 4.89
C ARG A 37 5.50 7.07 3.83
N SER A 38 4.42 6.32 4.00
CA SER A 38 3.27 6.26 3.06
C SER A 38 2.04 6.98 3.62
N LEU A 39 2.17 7.62 4.79
CA LEU A 39 1.12 8.36 5.49
C LEU A 39 1.28 9.87 5.27
N TYR A 40 0.80 10.38 4.15
CA TYR A 40 0.64 11.83 3.96
C TYR A 40 -0.75 12.26 4.46
N GLY A 41 -0.81 12.92 5.62
CA GLY A 41 -2.02 13.47 6.23
C GLY A 41 -2.92 12.45 6.93
N HIS A 42 -3.61 11.60 6.16
CA HIS A 42 -4.51 10.57 6.68
C HIS A 42 -4.04 9.16 6.30
N ALA A 43 -4.38 8.18 7.14
CA ALA A 43 -4.16 6.76 6.87
C ALA A 43 -5.15 6.25 5.83
N ASN A 44 -4.82 6.54 4.57
CA ASN A 44 -5.55 6.05 3.43
C ASN A 44 -5.16 4.59 3.16
N LEU A 45 -6.16 3.70 3.14
CA LEU A 45 -5.96 2.27 2.97
C LEU A 45 -5.21 1.95 1.67
N TYR A 46 -5.50 2.65 0.57
CA TYR A 46 -4.79 2.45 -0.68
C TYR A 46 -3.27 2.68 -0.52
N GLY A 47 -2.84 3.68 0.24
CA GLY A 47 -1.41 3.99 0.42
C GLY A 47 -0.68 2.89 1.18
N LEU A 48 -1.34 2.29 2.16
CA LEU A 48 -0.82 1.16 2.92
C LEU A 48 -0.67 -0.08 2.04
N PHE A 49 -1.70 -0.39 1.24
CA PHE A 49 -1.67 -1.52 0.33
C PHE A 49 -0.66 -1.32 -0.82
N THR A 50 -0.42 -0.08 -1.25
CA THR A 50 0.63 0.24 -2.22
C THR A 50 2.03 0.01 -1.64
N ASP A 51 2.29 0.46 -0.41
CA ASP A 51 3.56 0.16 0.28
C ASP A 51 3.74 -1.35 0.48
N LEU A 52 2.66 -2.06 0.83
CA LEU A 52 2.66 -3.51 0.93
C LEU A 52 3.03 -4.16 -0.41
N ALA A 53 2.42 -3.73 -1.53
CA ALA A 53 2.76 -4.22 -2.86
C ALA A 53 4.23 -3.95 -3.22
N LEU A 54 4.74 -2.75 -2.94
CA LEU A 54 6.15 -2.41 -3.19
C LEU A 54 7.11 -3.34 -2.44
N ARG A 55 6.79 -3.73 -1.21
CA ARG A 55 7.61 -4.70 -0.44
C ARG A 55 7.54 -6.12 -1.01
N HIS A 56 6.41 -6.49 -1.60
CA HIS A 56 6.17 -7.81 -2.17
C HIS A 56 6.64 -7.93 -3.62
N THR A 57 6.85 -6.83 -4.32
CA THR A 57 7.28 -6.81 -5.72
C THR A 57 8.80 -6.76 -5.82
N LYS A 58 9.36 -7.51 -6.78
CA LYS A 58 10.78 -7.45 -7.12
C LYS A 58 11.13 -6.09 -7.73
N PRO A 59 12.37 -5.59 -7.59
CA PRO A 59 12.86 -4.50 -8.42
C PRO A 59 12.64 -4.82 -9.91
N GLY A 60 11.97 -3.93 -10.65
CA GLY A 60 11.60 -4.15 -12.05
C GLY A 60 10.31 -4.95 -12.28
N GLY A 61 9.66 -5.43 -11.22
CA GLY A 61 8.33 -6.03 -11.30
C GLY A 61 7.20 -5.00 -11.45
N VAL A 62 6.01 -5.47 -11.77
CA VAL A 62 4.84 -4.63 -12.07
C VAL A 62 3.80 -4.72 -10.95
N ILE A 63 3.23 -3.58 -10.57
CA ILE A 63 2.10 -3.49 -9.64
C ILE A 63 0.90 -2.96 -10.42
N ALA A 64 -0.18 -3.74 -10.47
CA ALA A 64 -1.42 -3.37 -11.14
C ALA A 64 -2.56 -3.29 -10.11
N TYR A 65 -2.88 -2.07 -9.69
CA TYR A 65 -3.94 -1.83 -8.72
C TYR A 65 -5.13 -1.09 -9.32
N VAL A 66 -6.32 -1.51 -8.91
CA VAL A 66 -7.55 -0.77 -9.18
C VAL A 66 -7.70 0.26 -8.07
N THR A 67 -7.31 1.50 -8.33
CA THR A 67 -7.49 2.63 -7.40
C THR A 67 -8.62 3.55 -7.88
N PRO A 68 -9.30 4.29 -6.97
CA PRO A 68 -10.31 5.24 -7.39
C PRO A 68 -9.62 6.40 -8.13
N THR A 69 -10.32 7.02 -9.08
CA THR A 69 -9.84 8.17 -9.85
C THR A 69 -9.38 9.36 -8.98
N SER A 70 -9.88 9.46 -7.74
CA SER A 70 -9.42 10.45 -6.76
C SER A 70 -7.96 10.26 -6.29
N PHE A 71 -7.35 9.10 -6.54
CA PHE A 71 -5.93 8.85 -6.29
C PHE A 71 -5.03 9.72 -7.19
N LEU A 72 -5.45 9.99 -8.43
CA LEU A 72 -4.75 10.88 -9.37
C LEU A 72 -4.96 12.37 -9.05
N ALA A 73 -6.02 12.71 -8.29
CA ALA A 73 -6.37 14.09 -7.95
C ALA A 73 -5.77 14.56 -6.61
N GLY A 74 -5.39 13.63 -5.74
CA GLY A 74 -4.68 13.95 -4.50
C GLY A 74 -3.21 14.26 -4.78
N VAL A 75 -2.63 15.14 -3.97
CA VAL A 75 -1.21 15.56 -3.98
C VAL A 75 -0.24 14.41 -3.63
N TYR A 76 -0.55 13.18 -4.03
CA TYR A 76 0.25 11.96 -3.86
C TYR A 76 1.24 11.74 -5.02
N PHE A 77 1.13 12.53 -6.09
CA PHE A 77 2.10 12.60 -7.18
C PHE A 77 2.87 13.94 -7.11
N LYS A 78 3.79 14.05 -6.16
CA LYS A 78 4.92 14.98 -6.24
C LYS A 78 6.17 14.27 -5.75
#